data_AF-A0A1L8E7I5-F1
#
_entry.id   AF-A0A1L8E7I5-F1
#
_cell.length_a   1.000
_cell.length_b   1.000
_cell.length_c   1.000
_cell.angle_alpha   90.00
_cell.angle_beta   90.00
_cell.angle_gamma   90.00
#
_symmetry.space_group_name_H-M   'P 1'
#
loop_
_entity.id
_entity.type
_entity.pdbx_description
1 polymer ?
#
loop_
_entity_poly.entity_id
_entity_poly.type
_entity_poly.pdbx_seq_one_letter_code
_entity_poly.pdbx_strand_id
1 'polypeptide(L)'
;RGNMANVIRYFPTQALNFAFKDKYKQVFLGGVDKNTQFWRYFMGNLASGGAAGATSLCFVYPLDFARTRLAADTGKGGQREFTGLGNCLAKIFKSDGLVGLYRGFGVSVQGIIIYRAAYFGFYDTARGMLPDPKNTPIYISWAIAQVVTTVAGIVSYPFDTVRRRMMMQSGRKATEIIYKNTLHCWATIAKQEGTGAFFKGAFSNVLRGTGGAFVLVLYDEIKKLIN
;
A
#
# COMPACT_ATOMS: atom_id res chain seq x y z
N ARG A 1 -6.63 -17.09 0.07
CA ARG A 1 -6.15 -17.47 1.43
C ARG A 1 -5.50 -16.26 2.10
N GLY A 2 -5.56 -16.12 3.43
CA GLY A 2 -4.99 -14.96 4.15
C GLY A 2 -5.90 -13.74 4.32
N ASN A 3 -7.21 -13.86 4.04
CA ASN A 3 -8.14 -12.72 4.14
C ASN A 3 -8.43 -12.27 5.59
N MET A 4 -8.19 -13.13 6.59
CA MET A 4 -8.34 -12.76 7.99
C MET A 4 -7.47 -11.56 8.38
N ALA A 5 -6.25 -11.47 7.83
CA ALA A 5 -5.38 -10.32 8.01
C ALA A 5 -6.03 -9.01 7.51
N ASN A 6 -6.78 -9.07 6.40
CA ASN A 6 -7.43 -7.90 5.82
C ASN A 6 -8.48 -7.30 6.75
N VAL A 7 -9.29 -8.18 7.36
CA VAL A 7 -10.36 -7.79 8.28
C VAL A 7 -9.77 -7.23 9.57
N ILE A 8 -8.81 -7.97 10.17
CA ILE A 8 -8.15 -7.54 11.41
C ILE A 8 -7.42 -6.22 11.22
N ARG A 9 -6.75 -6.02 10.08
CA ARG A 9 -5.96 -4.80 9.79
C ARG A 9 -6.80 -3.52 9.82
N TYR A 10 -8.09 -3.59 9.52
CA TYR A 10 -8.94 -2.40 9.45
C TYR A 10 -9.00 -1.65 10.79
N PHE A 11 -9.29 -2.36 11.88
CA PHE A 11 -9.44 -1.78 13.23
C PHE A 11 -8.18 -1.02 13.74
N PRO A 12 -6.98 -1.63 13.81
CA PRO A 12 -5.79 -0.95 14.31
C PRO A 12 -5.35 0.16 13.35
N THR A 13 -5.54 0.01 12.03
CA THR A 13 -5.23 1.09 11.09
C THR A 13 -6.11 2.31 11.33
N GLN A 14 -7.41 2.11 11.60
CA GLN A 14 -8.31 3.23 11.90
C GLN A 14 -8.01 3.87 13.24
N ALA A 15 -7.71 3.08 14.28
CA ALA A 15 -7.30 3.60 15.58
C ALA A 15 -6.04 4.48 15.47
N LEU A 16 -5.03 4.02 14.73
CA LEU A 16 -3.79 4.77 14.51
C LEU A 16 -4.02 6.02 13.65
N ASN A 17 -4.86 5.92 12.62
CA ASN A 17 -5.24 7.10 11.84
C ASN A 17 -5.94 8.14 12.71
N PHE A 18 -6.89 7.74 13.55
CA PHE A 18 -7.58 8.65 14.46
C PHE A 18 -6.62 9.32 15.44
N ALA A 19 -5.66 8.57 15.98
CA ALA A 19 -4.68 9.08 16.93
C ALA A 19 -3.64 10.03 16.31
N PHE A 20 -3.14 9.72 15.10
CA PHE A 20 -1.94 10.36 14.58
C PHE A 20 -2.14 11.24 13.34
N LYS A 21 -3.20 11.04 12.55
CA LYS A 21 -3.37 11.73 11.26
C LYS A 21 -3.47 13.24 11.43
N ASP A 22 -4.27 13.71 12.39
CA ASP A 22 -4.48 15.14 12.61
C ASP A 22 -3.26 15.78 13.27
N LYS A 23 -2.57 15.05 14.16
CA LYS A 23 -1.28 15.49 14.72
C LYS A 23 -0.22 15.67 13.64
N TYR A 24 -0.05 14.70 12.74
CA TYR A 24 0.90 14.84 11.64
C TYR A 24 0.50 15.94 10.66
N LYS A 25 -0.79 16.12 10.37
CA LYS A 25 -1.24 17.27 9.57
C LYS A 25 -0.90 18.59 10.26
N GLN A 26 -1.17 18.73 11.55
CA GLN A 26 -0.85 19.95 12.29
C GLN A 26 0.66 20.23 12.31
N VAL A 27 1.49 19.20 12.50
CA VAL A 27 2.96 19.35 12.54
C VAL A 27 3.53 19.75 11.17
N PHE A 28 3.06 19.14 10.07
CA PHE A 28 3.65 19.36 8.75
C PHE A 28 2.93 20.40 7.87
N LEU A 29 1.67 20.72 8.17
CA LEU A 29 0.83 21.66 7.43
C LEU A 29 0.32 22.83 8.28
N GLY A 30 0.67 22.89 9.57
CA GLY A 30 0.31 23.98 10.45
C GLY A 30 0.81 25.32 9.90
N GLY A 31 -0.13 26.24 9.61
CA GLY A 31 0.19 27.56 9.08
C GLY A 31 0.61 27.61 7.60
N VAL A 32 0.46 26.51 6.85
CA VAL A 32 0.76 26.49 5.41
C VAL A 32 -0.51 26.71 4.61
N ASP A 33 -0.55 27.80 3.84
CA ASP A 33 -1.66 28.09 2.93
C ASP A 33 -1.46 27.37 1.59
N LYS A 34 -2.50 26.63 1.18
CA LYS A 34 -2.51 25.86 -0.07
C LYS A 34 -2.39 26.76 -1.32
N ASN A 35 -2.94 27.97 -1.27
CA ASN A 35 -3.07 28.84 -2.45
C ASN A 35 -1.81 29.67 -2.73
N THR A 36 -1.07 30.04 -1.69
CA THR A 36 0.15 30.87 -1.83
C THR A 36 1.43 30.04 -1.79
N GLN A 37 1.42 28.85 -1.16
CA GLN A 37 2.61 28.03 -0.92
C GLN A 37 2.46 26.59 -1.40
N PHE A 38 2.12 26.40 -2.68
CA PHE A 38 1.87 25.08 -3.27
C PHE A 38 2.95 24.03 -2.95
N TRP A 39 4.23 24.31 -3.21
CA TRP A 39 5.31 23.34 -2.99
C TRP A 39 5.51 22.99 -1.50
N ARG A 40 5.32 23.96 -0.61
CA ARG A 40 5.41 23.73 0.84
C ARG A 40 4.23 22.88 1.33
N TYR A 41 3.04 23.16 0.83
CA TYR A 41 1.84 22.37 1.10
C TYR A 41 1.96 20.93 0.54
N PHE A 42 2.50 20.79 -0.66
CA PHE A 42 2.75 19.49 -1.30
C PHE A 42 3.74 18.65 -0.48
N MET A 43 4.92 19.19 -0.18
CA MET A 43 5.92 18.51 0.65
C MET A 43 5.39 18.19 2.05
N GLY A 44 4.65 19.10 2.67
CA GLY A 44 4.02 18.88 3.98
C GLY A 44 3.00 17.74 3.95
N ASN A 45 2.21 17.61 2.87
CA ASN A 45 1.27 16.51 2.70
C ASN A 45 1.97 15.17 2.47
N LEU A 46 3.08 15.16 1.73
CA LEU A 46 3.91 13.97 1.55
C LEU A 46 4.55 13.54 2.85
N ALA A 47 5.13 14.47 3.61
CA ALA A 47 5.74 14.19 4.92
C ALA A 47 4.70 13.72 5.93
N SER A 48 3.56 14.42 6.05
CA SER A 48 2.43 14.01 6.89
C SER A 48 1.92 12.62 6.53
N GLY A 49 1.78 12.36 5.23
CA GLY A 49 1.31 11.08 4.73
C GLY A 49 2.28 9.93 4.90
N GLY A 50 3.56 10.18 4.64
CA GLY A 50 4.65 9.24 4.86
C GLY A 50 4.79 8.90 6.34
N ALA A 51 4.77 9.90 7.24
CA ALA A 51 4.86 9.70 8.67
C ALA A 51 3.66 8.95 9.25
N ALA A 52 2.43 9.33 8.87
CA ALA A 52 1.23 8.61 9.28
C ALA A 52 1.21 7.16 8.75
N GLY A 53 1.64 6.98 7.50
CA GLY A 53 1.75 5.66 6.87
C GLY A 53 2.81 4.78 7.55
N ALA A 54 4.00 5.32 7.81
CA ALA A 54 5.08 4.63 8.52
C ALA A 54 4.65 4.25 9.94
N THR A 55 4.04 5.17 10.68
CA THR A 55 3.52 4.90 12.04
C THR A 55 2.49 3.78 12.03
N SER A 56 1.55 3.83 11.08
CA SER A 56 0.55 2.76 10.95
C SER A 56 1.23 1.41 10.66
N LEU A 57 2.16 1.40 9.71
CA LEU A 57 2.93 0.21 9.37
C LEU A 57 3.75 -0.30 10.56
N CYS A 58 4.28 0.54 11.45
CA CYS A 58 5.01 0.07 12.63
C CYS A 58 4.21 -0.97 13.44
N PHE A 59 2.87 -0.87 13.45
CA PHE A 59 2.01 -1.84 14.15
C PHE A 59 1.38 -2.87 13.23
N VAL A 60 0.95 -2.49 12.03
CA VAL A 60 0.17 -3.38 11.15
C VAL A 60 1.02 -4.15 10.13
N TYR A 61 2.30 -3.83 9.99
CA TYR A 61 3.19 -4.49 9.02
C TYR A 61 3.27 -6.01 9.17
N PRO A 62 3.35 -6.59 10.38
CA PRO A 62 3.34 -8.04 10.54
C PRO A 62 2.08 -8.70 9.95
N LEU A 63 0.93 -8.04 10.03
CA LEU A 63 -0.32 -8.53 9.42
C LEU A 63 -0.24 -8.53 7.90
N ASP A 64 0.32 -7.47 7.30
CA ASP A 64 0.56 -7.38 5.86
C ASP A 64 1.55 -8.46 5.38
N PHE A 65 2.60 -8.67 6.17
CA PHE A 65 3.60 -9.72 5.92
C PHE A 65 2.93 -11.11 5.93
N ALA A 66 2.19 -11.44 7.00
CA ALA A 66 1.53 -12.74 7.14
C ALA A 66 0.50 -12.97 6.03
N ARG A 67 -0.27 -11.94 5.67
CA ARG A 67 -1.19 -11.97 4.52
C ARG A 67 -0.48 -12.35 3.23
N THR A 68 0.65 -11.71 2.96
CA THR A 68 1.43 -11.91 1.73
C THR A 68 1.99 -13.33 1.67
N ARG A 69 2.55 -13.82 2.77
CA ARG A 69 3.05 -15.21 2.87
C ARG A 69 1.96 -16.25 2.73
N LEU A 70 0.81 -16.05 3.38
CA LEU A 70 -0.33 -16.95 3.26
C LEU A 70 -0.99 -16.94 1.88
N ALA A 71 -0.89 -15.82 1.15
CA ALA A 71 -1.36 -15.73 -0.22
C ALA A 71 -0.42 -16.43 -1.21
N ALA A 72 0.89 -16.43 -0.92
CA ALA A 72 1.90 -17.13 -1.70
C ALA A 72 1.98 -18.64 -1.39
N ASP A 73 1.49 -19.09 -0.23
CA ASP A 73 1.42 -20.52 0.14
C ASP A 73 0.36 -21.25 -0.70
N THR A 74 0.82 -21.84 -1.82
CA THR A 74 0.04 -22.67 -2.74
C THR A 74 -0.02 -24.14 -2.33
N GLY A 75 0.54 -24.52 -1.18
CA GLY A 75 0.55 -25.89 -0.69
C GLY A 75 -0.86 -26.44 -0.43
N LYS A 76 -1.08 -27.72 -0.77
CA LYS A 76 -2.31 -28.48 -0.48
C LYS A 76 -2.10 -29.41 0.71
N GLY A 77 -3.07 -29.48 1.62
CA GLY A 77 -3.03 -30.37 2.80
C GLY A 77 -1.79 -30.15 3.68
N GLY A 78 -1.03 -31.23 3.94
CA GLY A 78 0.19 -31.22 4.77
C GLY A 78 1.41 -30.53 4.14
N GLN A 79 1.37 -30.18 2.84
CA GLN A 79 2.46 -29.45 2.18
C GLN A 79 2.38 -27.92 2.38
N ARG A 80 1.47 -27.45 3.22
CA ARG A 80 1.29 -26.02 3.51
C ARG A 80 2.43 -25.49 4.37
N GLU A 81 3.03 -24.38 3.93
CA GLU A 81 4.10 -23.73 4.69
C GLU A 81 3.57 -23.16 6.02
N PHE A 82 2.31 -22.70 6.02
CA PHE A 82 1.65 -22.10 7.18
C PHE A 82 0.20 -22.53 7.36
N THR A 83 -0.18 -23.02 8.53
CA THR A 83 -1.58 -23.39 8.84
C THR A 83 -2.53 -22.19 8.95
N GLY A 84 -2.03 -21.01 9.32
CA GLY A 84 -2.82 -19.79 9.48
C GLY A 84 -1.98 -18.56 9.82
N LEU A 85 -2.65 -17.45 10.15
CA LEU A 85 -2.01 -16.15 10.45
C LEU A 85 -1.11 -16.21 11.69
N GLY A 86 -1.63 -16.73 12.80
CA GLY A 86 -0.86 -16.86 14.04
C GLY A 86 0.36 -17.77 13.86
N ASN A 87 0.20 -18.90 13.17
CA ASN A 87 1.31 -19.80 12.86
C ASN A 87 2.36 -19.15 11.95
N CYS A 88 1.95 -18.37 10.95
CA CYS A 88 2.88 -17.63 10.09
C CYS A 88 3.73 -16.64 10.89
N LEU A 89 3.09 -15.83 11.74
CA LEU A 89 3.79 -14.87 12.59
C LEU A 89 4.72 -15.57 13.58
N ALA A 90 4.24 -16.59 14.29
CA ALA A 90 5.03 -17.31 15.28
C ALA A 90 6.22 -18.05 14.66
N LYS A 91 6.04 -18.70 13.51
CA LYS A 91 7.09 -19.46 12.83
C LYS A 91 8.21 -18.54 12.33
N ILE A 92 7.85 -17.41 11.72
CA ILE A 92 8.84 -16.44 11.22
C ILE A 92 9.50 -15.67 12.37
N PHE A 93 8.76 -15.35 13.43
CA PHE A 93 9.35 -14.74 14.61
C PHE A 93 10.38 -15.67 15.28
N LYS A 94 10.10 -16.98 15.35
CA LYS A 94 11.05 -17.97 15.88
C LYS A 94 12.30 -18.14 15.00
N SER A 95 12.19 -17.98 13.68
CA SER A 95 13.33 -18.17 12.77
C SER A 95 14.19 -16.92 12.59
N ASP A 96 13.55 -15.77 12.38
CA ASP A 96 14.20 -14.53 11.92
C ASP A 96 13.94 -13.33 12.87
N GLY A 97 13.20 -13.56 13.97
CA GLY A 97 12.82 -12.51 14.92
C GLY A 97 11.93 -11.43 14.32
N LEU A 98 12.00 -10.24 14.94
CA LEU A 98 11.29 -9.05 14.45
C LEU A 98 11.78 -8.60 13.07
N VAL A 99 13.08 -8.73 12.80
CA VAL A 99 13.66 -8.30 11.51
C VAL A 99 13.00 -9.06 10.35
N GLY A 100 12.71 -10.35 10.53
CA GLY A 100 11.99 -11.17 9.54
C GLY A 100 10.58 -10.66 9.24
N LEU A 101 9.84 -10.23 10.26
CA LEU A 101 8.46 -9.74 10.11
C LEU A 101 8.39 -8.36 9.43
N TYR A 102 9.44 -7.53 9.58
CA TYR A 102 9.50 -6.18 9.02
C TYR A 102 10.37 -6.08 7.75
N ARG A 103 10.76 -7.20 7.14
CA ARG A 103 11.51 -7.19 5.88
C ARG A 103 10.71 -6.49 4.77
N GLY A 104 11.30 -5.44 4.21
CA GLY A 104 10.70 -4.61 3.18
C GLY A 104 10.04 -3.33 3.72
N PHE A 105 10.11 -3.04 5.03
CA PHE A 105 9.48 -1.86 5.62
C PHE A 105 9.92 -0.55 4.96
N GLY A 106 11.22 -0.35 4.76
CA GLY A 106 11.76 0.88 4.15
C GLY A 106 11.21 1.15 2.74
N VAL A 107 11.18 0.13 1.87
CA VAL A 107 10.63 0.26 0.51
C VAL A 107 9.10 0.45 0.53
N SER A 108 8.40 -0.08 1.54
CA SER A 108 6.98 0.19 1.74
C SER A 108 6.71 1.66 2.05
N VAL A 109 7.51 2.29 2.92
CA VAL A 109 7.35 3.72 3.25
C VAL A 109 7.64 4.59 2.03
N GLN A 110 8.71 4.28 1.28
CA GLN A 110 9.02 4.96 0.02
C GLN A 110 7.84 4.81 -0.97
N GLY A 111 7.30 3.62 -1.12
CA GLY A 111 6.13 3.36 -1.98
C GLY A 111 4.90 4.17 -1.59
N ILE A 112 4.64 4.38 -0.29
CA ILE A 112 3.54 5.24 0.19
C ILE A 112 3.76 6.70 -0.22
N ILE A 113 4.97 7.20 -0.07
CA ILE A 113 5.32 8.59 -0.42
C ILE A 113 5.15 8.79 -1.94
N ILE A 114 5.68 7.89 -2.75
CA ILE A 114 5.55 7.94 -4.22
C ILE A 114 4.09 7.82 -4.66
N TYR A 115 3.33 6.90 -4.06
CA TYR A 115 1.89 6.76 -4.34
C TYR A 115 1.14 8.06 -4.04
N ARG A 116 1.39 8.69 -2.88
CA ARG A 116 0.74 9.96 -2.53
C ARG A 116 1.18 11.11 -3.43
N ALA A 117 2.46 11.19 -3.78
CA ALA A 117 2.98 12.21 -4.68
C ALA A 117 2.33 12.12 -6.06
N ALA A 118 2.27 10.92 -6.64
CA ALA A 118 1.57 10.68 -7.89
C ALA A 118 0.08 10.99 -7.76
N TYR A 119 -0.58 10.50 -6.71
CA TYR A 119 -2.02 10.74 -6.50
C TYR A 119 -2.35 12.22 -6.45
N PHE A 120 -1.69 13.00 -5.59
CA PHE A 120 -1.95 14.45 -5.48
C PHE A 120 -1.57 15.20 -6.75
N GLY A 121 -0.41 14.90 -7.35
CA GLY A 121 0.05 15.56 -8.58
C GLY A 121 -0.90 15.34 -9.76
N PHE A 122 -1.35 14.10 -9.97
CA PHE A 122 -2.31 13.78 -11.03
C PHE A 122 -3.72 14.28 -10.69
N TYR A 123 -4.14 14.23 -9.43
CA TYR A 123 -5.46 14.73 -9.02
C TYR A 123 -5.57 16.24 -9.20
N ASP A 124 -4.57 17.01 -8.75
CA ASP A 124 -4.58 18.47 -8.87
C ASP A 124 -4.51 18.90 -10.35
N THR A 125 -3.68 18.23 -11.16
CA THR A 125 -3.65 18.46 -12.62
C THR A 125 -5.01 18.14 -13.27
N ALA A 126 -5.58 16.98 -12.96
CA ALA A 126 -6.87 16.57 -13.53
C ALA A 126 -8.01 17.51 -13.12
N ARG A 127 -8.00 18.00 -11.87
CA ARG A 127 -8.99 18.99 -11.38
C ARG A 127 -8.78 20.37 -12.02
N GLY A 128 -7.55 20.78 -12.29
CA GLY A 128 -7.24 22.04 -12.96
C GLY A 128 -7.61 22.08 -14.45
N MET A 129 -7.67 20.91 -15.10
CA MET A 129 -8.12 20.77 -16.48
C MET A 129 -9.65 20.71 -16.64
N LEU A 130 -10.40 20.63 -15.53
CA LEU A 130 -11.86 20.62 -15.60
C LEU A 130 -12.40 22.05 -15.81
N PRO A 131 -13.31 22.25 -16.77
CA PRO A 131 -13.88 23.57 -17.07
C PRO A 131 -14.73 24.14 -15.93
N ASP A 132 -15.37 23.28 -15.11
CA ASP A 132 -16.06 23.70 -13.89
C ASP A 132 -15.91 22.65 -12.76
N PRO A 133 -14.85 22.76 -11.92
CA PRO A 133 -14.56 21.78 -10.87
C PRO A 133 -15.62 21.70 -9.76
N LYS A 134 -16.52 22.69 -9.66
CA LYS A 134 -17.54 22.76 -8.61
C LYS A 134 -18.88 22.14 -9.04
N ASN A 135 -19.22 22.24 -10.33
CA ASN A 135 -20.45 21.66 -10.90
C ASN A 135 -20.22 20.34 -11.67
N THR A 136 -19.05 19.72 -11.49
CA THR A 136 -18.74 18.46 -12.17
C THR A 136 -19.67 17.33 -11.67
N PRO A 137 -20.39 16.63 -12.58
CA PRO A 137 -21.20 15.48 -12.21
C PRO A 137 -20.42 14.43 -11.42
N ILE A 138 -21.09 13.77 -10.47
CA ILE A 138 -20.47 12.80 -9.56
C ILE A 138 -19.76 11.66 -10.29
N TYR A 139 -20.31 11.21 -11.43
CA TYR A 139 -19.73 10.14 -12.24
C TYR A 139 -18.39 10.55 -12.89
N ILE A 140 -18.23 11.80 -13.30
CA ILE A 140 -16.97 12.33 -13.85
C ILE A 140 -15.93 12.44 -12.75
N SER A 141 -16.30 12.97 -11.59
CA SER A 141 -15.40 13.06 -10.43
C SER A 141 -14.94 11.67 -9.97
N TRP A 142 -15.84 10.68 -10.01
CA TRP A 142 -15.52 9.29 -9.73
C TRP A 142 -14.57 8.69 -10.78
N ALA A 143 -14.83 8.91 -12.07
CA ALA A 143 -13.98 8.43 -13.15
C ALA A 143 -12.55 8.99 -13.05
N ILE A 144 -12.43 10.30 -12.77
CA ILE A 144 -11.12 10.94 -12.53
C ILE A 144 -10.44 10.32 -11.32
N ALA A 145 -11.15 10.13 -10.21
CA ALA A 145 -10.59 9.50 -9.03
C ALA A 145 -10.08 8.07 -9.32
N GLN A 146 -10.80 7.28 -10.13
CA GLN A 146 -10.36 5.94 -10.55
C GLN A 146 -9.12 5.98 -11.44
N VAL A 147 -9.09 6.87 -12.43
CA VAL A 147 -7.93 7.03 -13.33
C VAL A 147 -6.70 7.45 -12.53
N VAL A 148 -6.83 8.47 -11.68
CA VAL A 148 -5.74 8.96 -10.84
C VAL A 148 -5.24 7.87 -9.89
N THR A 149 -6.15 7.12 -9.26
CA THR A 149 -5.80 6.00 -8.38
C THR A 149 -5.06 4.90 -9.13
N THR A 150 -5.49 4.61 -10.36
CA THR A 150 -4.88 3.60 -11.23
C THR A 150 -3.47 4.02 -11.63
N VAL A 151 -3.28 5.25 -12.11
CA VAL A 151 -1.98 5.79 -12.51
C VAL A 151 -1.03 5.85 -11.31
N ALA A 152 -1.46 6.38 -10.17
CA ALA A 152 -0.66 6.42 -8.95
C ALA A 152 -0.28 5.00 -8.47
N GLY A 153 -1.20 4.04 -8.60
CA GLY A 153 -0.97 2.64 -8.30
C GLY A 153 0.08 2.00 -9.22
N ILE A 154 0.07 2.33 -10.51
CA ILE A 154 1.06 1.85 -11.49
C ILE A 154 2.44 2.47 -11.20
N VAL A 155 2.51 3.77 -10.97
CA VAL A 155 3.77 4.50 -10.68
C VAL A 155 4.45 3.96 -9.43
N SER A 156 3.69 3.64 -8.39
CA SER A 156 4.21 3.07 -7.14
C SER A 156 4.38 1.54 -7.17
N TYR A 157 3.90 0.87 -8.22
CA TYR A 157 3.88 -0.60 -8.30
C TYR A 157 5.27 -1.26 -8.19
N PRO A 158 6.34 -0.72 -8.80
CA PRO A 158 7.68 -1.28 -8.64
C PRO A 158 8.12 -1.41 -7.17
N PHE A 159 7.76 -0.45 -6.33
CA PHE A 159 8.04 -0.47 -4.88
C PHE A 159 7.24 -1.58 -4.18
N ASP A 160 5.99 -1.82 -4.58
CA ASP A 160 5.18 -2.92 -4.04
C ASP A 160 5.73 -4.28 -4.46
N THR A 161 6.22 -4.42 -5.70
CA THR A 161 6.89 -5.65 -6.16
C THR A 161 8.12 -5.95 -5.31
N VAL A 162 9.02 -4.98 -5.12
CA VAL A 162 10.23 -5.17 -4.31
C VAL A 162 9.88 -5.44 -2.84
N ARG A 163 8.89 -4.72 -2.29
CA ARG A 163 8.34 -4.99 -0.95
C ARG A 163 7.96 -6.47 -0.80
N ARG A 164 7.11 -6.99 -1.69
CA ARG A 164 6.63 -8.38 -1.61
C ARG A 164 7.76 -9.37 -1.80
N ARG A 165 8.68 -9.12 -2.73
CA ARG A 165 9.87 -9.97 -2.93
C ARG A 165 10.76 -10.06 -1.70
N MET A 166 10.93 -8.95 -0.98
CA MET A 166 11.65 -8.91 0.30
C MET A 166 10.92 -9.69 1.41
N MET A 167 9.59 -9.57 1.52
CA MET A 167 8.78 -10.36 2.48
C MET A 167 8.90 -11.87 2.25
N MET A 168 9.05 -12.30 0.99
CA MET A 168 9.21 -13.72 0.64
C MET A 168 10.57 -14.31 1.05
N GLN A 169 11.53 -13.49 1.50
CA GLN A 169 12.84 -13.97 1.94
C GLN A 169 12.87 -14.45 3.39
N SER A 170 11.95 -13.99 4.25
CA SER A 170 12.00 -14.32 5.68
C SER A 170 11.75 -15.82 5.94
N GLY A 171 12.44 -16.43 6.89
CA GLY A 171 12.31 -17.86 7.20
C GLY A 171 12.94 -18.81 6.16
N ARG A 172 13.65 -18.27 5.16
CA ARG A 172 14.52 -19.07 4.29
C ARG A 172 15.87 -19.30 4.96
N LYS A 173 16.49 -20.45 4.69
CA LYS A 173 17.88 -20.70 5.13
C LYS A 173 18.83 -19.70 4.47
N ALA A 174 19.94 -19.38 5.13
CA ALA A 174 20.91 -18.39 4.64
C ALA A 174 21.41 -18.68 3.20
N THR A 175 21.49 -19.95 2.82
CA THR A 175 21.87 -20.42 1.48
C THR A 175 20.81 -20.19 0.40
N GLU A 176 19.55 -19.97 0.78
CA GLU A 176 18.39 -19.80 -0.12
C GLU A 176 17.91 -18.34 -0.19
N ILE A 177 18.61 -17.42 0.51
CA ILE A 177 18.33 -15.99 0.47
C ILE A 177 18.80 -15.44 -0.87
N ILE A 178 17.85 -15.01 -1.69
CA ILE A 178 18.08 -14.43 -3.03
C ILE A 178 18.42 -12.94 -2.90
N TYR A 179 17.78 -12.24 -1.95
CA TYR A 179 17.94 -10.79 -1.78
C TYR A 179 18.51 -10.45 -0.41
N LYS A 180 19.73 -9.90 -0.39
CA LYS A 180 20.43 -9.47 0.83
C LYS A 180 19.86 -8.19 1.41
N ASN A 181 19.53 -7.22 0.55
CA ASN A 181 18.96 -5.94 0.93
C ASN A 181 18.04 -5.42 -0.18
N THR A 182 17.36 -4.31 0.08
CA THR A 182 16.41 -3.71 -0.88
C THR A 182 17.08 -3.29 -2.18
N LEU A 183 18.26 -2.66 -2.14
CA LEU A 183 18.99 -2.22 -3.34
C LEU A 183 19.42 -3.40 -4.20
N HIS A 184 19.89 -4.48 -3.58
CA HIS A 184 20.21 -5.73 -4.23
C HIS A 184 18.94 -6.33 -4.85
N CYS A 185 17.79 -6.29 -4.18
CA CYS A 185 16.53 -6.74 -4.77
C CYS A 185 16.17 -5.97 -6.06
N TRP A 186 16.30 -4.64 -6.05
CA TRP A 186 16.12 -3.82 -7.26
C TRP A 186 17.06 -4.24 -8.38
N ALA A 187 18.37 -4.30 -8.10
CA ALA A 187 19.39 -4.63 -9.08
C ALA A 187 19.22 -6.05 -9.64
N THR A 188 18.94 -7.03 -8.77
CA THR A 188 18.75 -8.43 -9.16
C THR A 188 17.51 -8.60 -10.03
N ILE A 189 16.37 -7.97 -9.69
CA ILE A 189 15.16 -8.06 -10.53
C ILE A 189 15.43 -7.44 -11.90
N ALA A 190 16.03 -6.24 -11.94
CA ALA A 190 16.33 -5.57 -13.20
C ALA A 190 17.29 -6.38 -14.08
N LYS A 191 18.31 -7.00 -13.48
CA LYS A 191 19.33 -7.78 -14.21
C LYS A 191 18.85 -9.18 -14.64
N GLN A 192 18.07 -9.87 -13.81
CA GLN A 192 17.69 -11.27 -14.06
C GLN A 192 16.32 -11.44 -14.72
N GLU A 193 15.35 -10.58 -14.39
CA GLU A 193 13.99 -10.70 -14.91
C GLU A 193 13.59 -9.55 -15.86
N GLY A 194 14.41 -8.51 -15.96
CA GLY A 194 14.15 -7.32 -16.75
C GLY A 194 13.22 -6.30 -16.06
N THR A 195 13.14 -5.10 -16.63
CA THR A 195 12.35 -3.98 -16.07
C THR A 195 10.83 -4.25 -16.10
N GLY A 196 10.35 -5.07 -17.04
CA GLY A 196 8.95 -5.51 -17.08
C GLY A 196 8.54 -6.34 -15.84
N ALA A 197 9.49 -6.97 -15.16
CA ALA A 197 9.21 -7.79 -13.98
C ALA A 197 8.66 -6.99 -12.79
N PHE A 198 8.99 -5.69 -12.71
CA PHE A 198 8.46 -4.80 -11.67
C PHE A 198 6.96 -4.62 -11.77
N PHE A 199 6.36 -4.84 -12.94
CA PHE A 199 4.93 -4.65 -13.20
C PHE A 199 4.14 -5.97 -13.28
N LYS A 200 4.76 -7.11 -12.93
CA LYS A 200 4.08 -8.40 -12.86
C LYS A 200 2.94 -8.36 -11.83
N GLY A 201 1.70 -8.38 -12.33
CA GLY A 201 0.48 -8.29 -11.51
C GLY A 201 -0.11 -6.87 -11.39
N ALA A 202 0.47 -5.87 -12.05
CA ALA A 202 -0.04 -4.49 -12.04
C ALA A 202 -1.49 -4.45 -12.54
N PHE A 203 -1.79 -5.11 -13.67
CA PHE A 203 -3.15 -5.21 -14.22
C PHE A 203 -4.13 -5.86 -13.22
N SER A 204 -3.76 -6.98 -12.60
CA SER A 204 -4.60 -7.62 -11.57
C SER A 204 -4.83 -6.72 -10.36
N ASN A 205 -3.85 -5.87 -10.01
CA ASN A 205 -4.01 -4.90 -8.93
C ASN A 205 -4.95 -3.75 -9.30
N VAL A 206 -4.94 -3.30 -10.57
CA VAL A 206 -5.90 -2.33 -11.09
C VAL A 206 -7.31 -2.89 -11.03
N LEU A 207 -7.54 -4.10 -11.56
CA LEU A 207 -8.85 -4.76 -11.48
C LEU A 207 -9.35 -4.91 -10.04
N ARG A 208 -8.46 -5.29 -9.12
CA ARG A 208 -8.78 -5.37 -7.69
C ARG A 208 -9.17 -4.00 -7.11
N GLY A 209 -8.47 -2.93 -7.50
CA GLY A 209 -8.76 -1.57 -7.05
C GLY A 209 -10.12 -1.09 -7.55
N THR A 210 -10.38 -1.21 -8.84
CA THR A 210 -11.65 -0.81 -9.46
C THR A 210 -12.82 -1.64 -8.92
N GLY A 211 -12.65 -2.96 -8.81
CA GLY A 211 -13.67 -3.85 -8.23
C GLY A 211 -13.97 -3.52 -6.77
N GLY A 212 -12.95 -3.21 -5.96
CA GLY A 212 -13.13 -2.79 -4.57
C GLY A 212 -13.90 -1.47 -4.46
N ALA A 213 -13.60 -0.49 -5.32
CA ALA A 213 -14.36 0.76 -5.37
C ALA A 213 -15.81 0.54 -5.81
N PHE A 214 -16.05 -0.33 -6.78
CA PHE A 214 -17.39 -0.68 -7.25
C PHE A 214 -18.23 -1.33 -6.15
N VAL A 215 -17.65 -2.24 -5.36
CA VAL A 215 -18.34 -2.86 -4.22
C VAL A 215 -18.75 -1.83 -3.17
N LEU A 216 -17.92 -0.82 -2.90
CA LEU A 216 -18.26 0.26 -1.96
C LEU A 216 -19.43 1.11 -2.48
N VAL A 217 -19.43 1.46 -3.76
CA VAL A 217 -20.54 2.22 -4.37
C VAL A 217 -21.83 1.41 -4.32
N LEU A 218 -21.80 0.13 -4.67
CA LEU A 218 -22.96 -0.75 -4.58
C LEU A 218 -23.47 -0.88 -3.14
N TYR A 219 -22.57 -1.00 -2.16
CA TYR A 219 -22.94 -1.06 -0.75
C TYR A 219 -23.67 0.22 -0.30
N ASP A 220 -23.19 1.39 -0.69
CA ASP A 220 -23.83 2.67 -0.35
C ASP A 220 -25.20 2.82 -1.02
N GLU A 221 -25.36 2.42 -2.29
CA GLU A 221 -26.64 2.46 -2.99
C GLU A 221 -27.66 1.49 -2.38
N ILE A 222 -27.25 0.26 -2.05
CA ILE A 222 -28.12 -0.70 -1.36
C ILE A 222 -28.55 -0.15 0.01
N LYS A 223 -27.63 0.48 0.75
CA LYS A 223 -27.93 1.08 2.04
C LYS A 223 -28.96 2.22 1.93
N LYS A 224 -28.90 3.03 0.86
CA LYS A 224 -29.91 4.07 0.58
C LYS A 224 -31.27 3.52 0.19
N LEU A 225 -31.35 2.28 -0.31
CA LEU A 225 -32.62 1.62 -0.65
C LEU A 225 -33.27 0.95 0.56
N ILE A 226 -32.47 0.60 1.57
CA ILE A 226 -32.93 -0.07 2.81
C ILE A 226 -33.35 0.94 3.88
N ASN A 227 -32.75 2.13 3.88
CA ASN A 227 -33.11 3.26 4.76
C ASN A 227 -34.09 4.22 4.06
#